data_AF-A0A4Y7U426-F1
#
_entry.id   AF-A0A4Y7U426-F1
#
_cell.length_a   1.000
_cell.length_b   1.000
_cell.length_c   1.000
_cell.angle_alpha   90.00
_cell.angle_beta   90.00
_cell.angle_gamma   90.00
#
_symmetry.space_group_name_H-M   'P 1'
#
loop_
_entity.id
_entity.type
_entity.pdbx_description
1 polymer ?
#
loop_
_entity_poly.entity_id
_entity_poly.type
_entity_poly.pdbx_seq_one_letter_code
_entity_poly.pdbx_strand_id
1 'polypeptide(L)'
;ELADGIDSYTFDASEKKILIACNSNKIFRHSFTADYFLYDITSKSLTRLFDFQIQEPTFSPDGTKIAYARENNLYIYDVAAKKATAVTTDGKKNAVINGITDWVYEEEFAFVRAFDWSKDSK
;
A
#
# COMPACT_ATOMS: atom_id res chain seq x y z
N GLU A 1 -0.44 7.16 18.39
CA GLU A 1 -0.16 6.26 17.25
C GLU A 1 0.68 6.93 16.16
N LEU A 2 0.47 8.22 15.85
CA LEU A 2 1.27 8.97 14.86
C LEU A 2 2.32 9.90 15.51
N ALA A 3 2.88 9.50 16.67
CA ALA A 3 3.67 10.41 17.51
C ALA A 3 5.00 10.85 16.87
N ASP A 4 5.56 9.98 16.02
CA ASP A 4 6.85 10.22 15.35
C ASP A 4 6.70 10.96 14.01
N GLY A 5 5.49 11.40 13.67
CA GLY A 5 5.19 12.18 12.47
C GLY A 5 4.48 11.38 11.37
N ILE A 6 4.18 12.07 10.27
CA ILE A 6 3.57 11.52 9.07
C ILE A 6 4.55 11.72 7.92
N ASP A 7 4.93 10.62 7.27
CA ASP A 7 5.90 10.64 6.17
C ASP A 7 5.21 10.89 4.81
N SER A 8 4.00 10.36 4.65
CA SER A 8 3.20 10.50 3.44
C SER A 8 1.72 10.23 3.73
N TYR A 9 0.84 10.71 2.86
CA TYR A 9 -0.58 10.40 2.92
C TYR A 9 -1.22 10.40 1.53
N THR A 10 -2.36 9.74 1.37
CA THR A 10 -3.14 9.73 0.13
C THR A 10 -4.62 9.54 0.42
N PHE A 11 -5.47 10.31 -0.25
CA PHE A 11 -6.93 10.19 -0.15
C PHE A 11 -7.47 9.05 -1.04
N ASP A 12 -8.59 8.47 -0.65
CA ASP A 12 -9.42 7.71 -1.58
C ASP A 12 -10.11 8.66 -2.58
N ALA A 13 -10.66 8.12 -3.67
CA ALA A 13 -11.29 8.93 -4.71
C ALA A 13 -12.48 9.76 -4.22
N SER A 14 -13.12 9.34 -3.12
CA SER A 14 -14.24 10.05 -2.51
C SER A 14 -13.85 11.11 -1.48
N GLU A 15 -12.55 11.25 -1.20
CA GLU A 15 -11.98 12.12 -0.16
C GLU A 15 -12.60 11.89 1.23
N LYS A 16 -12.97 10.65 1.56
CA LYS A 16 -13.54 10.27 2.86
C LYS A 16 -12.58 9.45 3.71
N LYS A 17 -11.59 8.83 3.09
CA LYS A 17 -10.57 8.03 3.77
C LYS A 17 -9.18 8.47 3.35
N ILE A 18 -8.22 8.33 4.26
CA ILE A 18 -6.82 8.66 4.05
C ILE A 18 -5.97 7.46 4.43
N LEU A 19 -5.09 7.03 3.53
CA LEU A 19 -3.95 6.20 3.86
C LEU A 19 -2.84 7.10 4.39
N ILE A 20 -2.32 6.80 5.57
CA ILE A 20 -1.26 7.57 6.23
C ILE A 20 -0.07 6.64 6.45
N ALA A 21 1.10 7.04 5.97
CA ALA A 21 2.37 6.33 6.16
C ALA A 21 3.18 6.94 7.31
N CYS A 22 3.71 6.07 8.18
CA CYS A 22 4.62 6.42 9.26
C CYS A 22 5.77 5.42 9.34
N ASN A 23 6.86 5.80 10.02
CA ASN A 23 8.02 4.95 10.27
C ASN A 23 8.61 4.36 8.98
N SER A 24 8.70 5.18 7.92
CA SER A 24 9.17 4.72 6.62
C SER A 24 10.63 4.23 6.66
N ASN A 25 10.87 3.07 6.06
CA ASN A 25 12.18 2.47 5.87
C ASN A 25 12.51 2.47 4.38
N LYS A 26 13.46 3.33 3.97
CA LYS A 26 13.90 3.42 2.57
C LYS A 26 14.55 2.12 2.10
N ILE A 27 14.25 1.74 0.85
CA ILE A 27 14.89 0.62 0.16
C ILE A 27 15.85 1.17 -0.89
N PHE A 28 15.34 1.94 -1.85
CA PHE A 28 16.13 2.60 -2.90
C PHE A 28 15.80 4.11 -2.97
N ARG A 29 15.81 4.71 -4.18
CA ARG A 29 15.64 6.16 -4.38
C ARG A 29 14.21 6.61 -4.07
N HIS A 30 13.23 5.83 -4.51
CA HIS A 30 11.80 6.11 -4.46
C HIS A 30 11.07 5.13 -3.55
N SER A 31 11.51 3.87 -3.48
CA SER A 31 10.82 2.83 -2.71
C SER A 31 11.12 2.89 -1.21
N PHE A 32 10.08 2.60 -0.44
CA PHE A 32 10.15 2.40 1.01
C PHE A 32 9.08 1.41 1.47
N THR A 33 9.25 0.84 2.65
CA THR A 33 8.15 0.22 3.40
C THR A 33 7.75 1.14 4.54
N ALA A 34 6.49 1.10 4.99
CA ALA A 34 6.03 1.90 6.12
C ALA A 34 4.92 1.19 6.91
N ASP A 35 4.70 1.64 8.15
CA ASP A 35 3.46 1.38 8.87
C ASP A 35 2.35 2.21 8.23
N TYR A 36 1.20 1.58 7.95
CA TYR A 36 0.06 2.26 7.35
C TYR A 36 -1.16 2.29 8.27
N PHE A 37 -1.78 3.46 8.32
CA PHE A 37 -3.02 3.72 9.02
C PHE A 37 -4.09 4.15 8.03
N LEU A 38 -5.32 3.69 8.26
CA LEU A 38 -6.51 4.14 7.58
C LEU A 38 -7.25 5.12 8.49
N TYR A 39 -7.35 6.37 8.05
CA TYR A 39 -8.15 7.39 8.71
C TYR A 39 -9.47 7.57 7.96
N ASP A 40 -10.60 7.42 8.65
CA ASP A 40 -11.92 7.77 8.14
C ASP A 40 -12.30 9.17 8.64
N ILE A 41 -12.51 10.10 7.70
CA ILE A 41 -12.76 11.51 7.98
C ILE A 41 -14.14 11.71 8.59
N THR A 42 -15.12 10.88 8.19
CA THR A 42 -16.51 11.02 8.62
C THR A 42 -16.65 10.61 10.08
N SER A 43 -16.09 9.46 10.44
CA SER A 43 -16.12 8.95 11.82
C SER A 43 -15.00 9.51 12.70
N LYS A 44 -14.00 10.16 12.11
CA LYS A 44 -12.74 10.57 12.75
C LYS A 44 -11.97 9.40 13.37
N SER A 45 -12.16 8.19 12.85
CA SER A 45 -11.49 7.00 13.36
C SER A 45 -10.16 6.76 12.66
N LEU A 46 -9.10 6.54 13.44
CA LEU A 46 -7.80 6.08 12.96
C LEU A 46 -7.67 4.58 13.25
N THR A 47 -7.32 3.80 12.24
CA THR A 47 -7.11 2.35 12.37
C THR A 47 -5.76 1.97 11.78
N ARG A 48 -4.89 1.34 12.57
CA ARG A 48 -3.69 0.69 12.02
C ARG A 48 -4.12 -0.49 11.14
N LEU A 49 -3.66 -0.53 9.88
CA LEU A 49 -4.10 -1.56 8.94
C LEU A 49 -3.44 -2.92 9.21
N PHE A 50 -2.14 -2.91 9.55
CA PHE A 50 -1.33 -4.11 9.70
C PHE A 50 -0.34 -3.98 10.86
N ASP A 51 0.07 -5.11 11.42
CA ASP A 51 1.14 -5.23 12.42
C ASP A 51 2.53 -5.35 11.80
N PHE A 52 2.62 -5.25 10.47
CA PHE A 52 3.84 -5.24 9.67
C PHE A 52 3.84 -4.07 8.70
N GLN A 53 5.03 -3.73 8.19
CA GLN A 53 5.16 -2.72 7.15
C GLN A 53 4.85 -3.27 5.76
N ILE A 54 4.33 -2.41 4.89
CA ILE A 54 3.97 -2.73 3.50
C ILE A 54 4.51 -1.66 2.56
N GLN A 55 4.37 -1.91 1.26
CA GLN A 55 4.79 -1.01 0.19
C GLN A 55 3.66 -0.75 -0.82
N GLU A 56 3.65 0.47 -1.38
CA GLU A 56 2.74 0.92 -2.43
C GLU A 56 1.25 0.61 -2.19
N PRO A 57 0.65 0.90 -1.01
CA PRO A 57 -0.78 0.72 -0.85
C PRO A 57 -1.57 1.72 -1.69
N THR A 58 -2.62 1.25 -2.36
CA THR A 58 -3.52 2.10 -3.15
C THR A 58 -4.97 1.62 -3.06
N PHE A 59 -5.89 2.58 -2.94
CA PHE A 59 -7.32 2.30 -2.92
C PHE A 59 -7.81 1.78 -4.26
N SER A 60 -8.76 0.86 -4.24
CA SER A 60 -9.61 0.61 -5.42
C SER A 60 -10.41 1.88 -5.76
N PRO A 61 -10.84 2.08 -7.03
CA PRO A 61 -11.60 3.25 -7.43
C PRO A 61 -12.87 3.51 -6.61
N ASP A 62 -13.54 2.47 -6.13
CA ASP A 62 -14.70 2.55 -5.25
C ASP A 62 -14.36 2.77 -3.76
N GLY A 63 -13.08 2.77 -3.39
CA GLY A 63 -12.60 2.96 -2.02
C GLY A 63 -12.95 1.83 -1.05
N THR A 64 -13.36 0.65 -1.55
CA THR A 64 -13.74 -0.51 -0.73
C THR A 64 -12.58 -1.45 -0.43
N LYS A 65 -11.52 -1.40 -1.24
CA LYS A 65 -10.35 -2.27 -1.15
C LYS A 65 -9.06 -1.48 -1.16
N ILE A 66 -7.99 -2.08 -0.66
CA ILE A 66 -6.63 -1.55 -0.70
C ILE A 66 -5.74 -2.66 -1.24
N ALA A 67 -5.09 -2.42 -2.38
CA ALA A 67 -4.05 -3.31 -2.89
C ALA A 67 -2.69 -2.84 -2.37
N TYR A 68 -1.81 -3.78 -2.04
CA TYR A 68 -0.47 -3.48 -1.52
C TYR A 68 0.51 -4.62 -1.80
N ALA A 69 1.80 -4.30 -1.72
CA ALA A 69 2.87 -5.28 -1.81
C ALA A 69 3.49 -5.58 -0.43
N ARG A 70 3.79 -6.86 -0.19
CA ARG A 70 4.52 -7.35 1.00
C ARG A 70 5.30 -8.60 0.63
N GLU A 71 6.56 -8.69 1.04
CA GLU A 71 7.41 -9.88 0.79
C GLU A 71 7.37 -10.32 -0.69
N ASN A 72 7.45 -9.35 -1.60
CA ASN A 72 7.39 -9.54 -3.06
C ASN A 72 6.08 -10.16 -3.59
N ASN A 73 5.01 -10.16 -2.79
CA ASN A 73 3.68 -10.62 -3.19
C ASN A 73 2.66 -9.49 -3.16
N LEU A 74 1.64 -9.61 -4.01
CA LEU A 74 0.48 -8.73 -4.03
C LEU A 74 -0.64 -9.25 -3.14
N TYR A 75 -1.29 -8.32 -2.45
CA TYR A 75 -2.41 -8.59 -1.59
C TYR A 75 -3.52 -7.57 -1.84
N ILE A 76 -4.76 -7.97 -1.58
CA ILE A 76 -5.93 -7.11 -1.54
C ILE A 76 -6.55 -7.19 -0.15
N TYR A 77 -6.66 -6.04 0.51
CA TYR A 77 -7.36 -5.87 1.77
C TYR A 77 -8.78 -5.34 1.53
N ASP A 78 -9.79 -6.05 2.03
CA ASP A 78 -11.16 -5.58 2.08
C ASP A 78 -11.37 -4.73 3.35
N VAL A 79 -11.75 -3.47 3.16
CA VAL A 79 -11.85 -2.48 4.25
C VAL A 79 -12.98 -2.80 5.21
N ALA A 80 -14.12 -3.29 4.70
CA ALA A 80 -15.29 -3.59 5.53
C ALA A 80 -15.11 -4.89 6.30
N ALA A 81 -14.63 -5.94 5.62
CA ALA A 81 -14.38 -7.25 6.21
C ALA A 81 -13.10 -7.30 7.05
N LYS A 82 -12.23 -6.29 6.94
CA LYS A 82 -10.92 -6.21 7.58
C LYS A 82 -10.05 -7.43 7.31
N LYS A 83 -10.07 -7.91 6.06
CA LYS A 83 -9.42 -9.15 5.65
C LYS A 83 -8.52 -8.93 4.44
N ALA A 84 -7.28 -9.39 4.54
CA ALA A 84 -6.36 -9.48 3.41
C ALA A 84 -6.49 -10.83 2.68
N THR A 85 -6.37 -10.79 1.35
CA THR A 85 -6.31 -11.96 0.47
C THR A 85 -5.07 -11.83 -0.41
N ALA A 86 -4.27 -12.89 -0.51
CA ALA A 86 -3.13 -12.93 -1.41
C ALA A 86 -3.60 -13.05 -2.86
N VAL A 87 -3.05 -12.21 -3.74
CA VAL A 87 -3.24 -12.29 -5.20
C VAL A 87 -2.13 -13.17 -5.81
N THR A 88 -0.91 -13.04 -5.29
CA THR A 88 0.24 -13.88 -5.64
C THR A 88 0.81 -14.53 -4.39
N THR A 89 1.50 -15.67 -4.56
CA THR A 89 2.08 -16.42 -3.42
C THR A 89 3.51 -16.91 -3.68
N ASP A 90 4.10 -16.58 -4.82
CA ASP A 90 5.40 -17.07 -5.28
C ASP A 90 6.52 -16.03 -5.18
N GLY A 91 6.22 -14.84 -4.63
CA GLY A 91 7.20 -13.79 -4.36
C GLY A 91 8.41 -14.33 -3.61
N LYS A 92 9.60 -14.00 -4.11
CA LYS A 92 10.87 -14.53 -3.62
C LYS A 92 11.95 -13.46 -3.71
N LYS A 93 12.57 -13.15 -2.57
CA LYS A 93 13.67 -12.19 -2.50
C LYS A 93 14.77 -12.54 -3.50
N ASN A 94 15.25 -11.54 -4.24
CA ASN A 94 16.27 -11.64 -5.29
C ASN A 94 15.91 -12.62 -6.44
N ALA A 95 14.62 -12.87 -6.67
CA ALA A 95 14.20 -13.76 -7.76
C ALA A 95 12.87 -13.37 -8.39
N VAL A 96 11.77 -13.33 -7.60
CA VAL A 96 10.42 -13.07 -8.10
C VAL A 96 9.84 -11.88 -7.34
N ILE A 97 9.37 -10.88 -8.08
CA ILE A 97 8.77 -9.65 -7.56
C ILE A 97 7.44 -9.45 -8.26
N ASN A 98 6.35 -9.37 -7.49
CA ASN A 98 5.01 -9.14 -8.02
C ASN A 98 4.53 -7.72 -7.68
N GLY A 99 4.20 -6.95 -8.72
CA GLY A 99 3.55 -5.64 -8.62
C GLY A 99 4.40 -4.47 -8.12
N ILE A 100 5.63 -4.71 -7.68
CA ILE A 100 6.63 -3.66 -7.44
C ILE A 100 7.85 -3.93 -8.31
N THR A 101 8.76 -2.96 -8.40
CA THR A 101 9.91 -3.02 -9.29
C THR A 101 11.17 -3.58 -8.61
N ASP A 102 12.10 -4.08 -9.43
CA ASP A 102 13.49 -4.23 -9.00
C ASP A 102 14.21 -2.86 -9.02
N TRP A 103 15.51 -2.88 -8.68
CA TRP A 103 16.33 -1.67 -8.64
C TRP A 103 16.45 -0.98 -10.01
N VAL A 104 16.67 -1.73 -11.09
CA VAL A 104 16.90 -1.14 -12.42
C VAL A 104 15.62 -0.48 -12.91
N TYR A 105 14.47 -1.14 -12.75
CA TYR A 105 13.19 -0.56 -13.13
C TYR A 105 12.88 0.71 -12.34
N GLU A 106 13.14 0.70 -11.04
CA GLU A 106 12.91 1.87 -10.21
C GLU A 106 13.81 3.05 -10.60
N GLU A 107 15.11 2.82 -10.77
CA GLU A 107 16.08 3.88 -11.01
C GLU A 107 15.96 4.47 -12.43
N GLU A 108 15.85 3.61 -13.44
CA GLU A 108 15.92 4.03 -14.84
C GLU A 108 14.54 4.45 -15.40
N PHE A 109 13.44 3.97 -14.81
CA PHE A 109 12.08 4.34 -15.24
C PHE A 109 11.28 5.11 -14.17
N ALA A 110 11.86 5.36 -12.99
CA ALA A 110 11.33 6.25 -11.96
C ALA A 110 9.92 5.90 -11.44
N PHE A 111 9.61 4.62 -11.30
CA PHE A 111 8.36 4.15 -10.66
C PHE A 111 8.61 2.93 -9.78
N VAL A 112 7.80 2.77 -8.74
CA VAL A 112 7.86 1.63 -7.80
C VAL A 112 6.66 0.71 -7.99
N ARG A 113 5.45 1.28 -8.08
CA ARG A 113 4.20 0.54 -8.25
C ARG A 113 4.02 0.07 -9.69
N ALA A 114 4.13 -1.24 -9.90
CA ALA A 114 3.94 -1.95 -11.17
C ALA A 114 2.60 -2.74 -11.22
N PHE A 115 1.57 -2.27 -10.53
CA PHE A 115 0.20 -2.81 -10.59
C PHE A 115 -0.81 -1.68 -10.60
N ASP A 116 -2.01 -1.93 -11.15
CA ASP A 116 -3.08 -0.95 -11.15
C ASP A 116 -4.48 -1.57 -11.04
N TRP A 117 -5.44 -0.76 -10.63
CA TRP A 117 -6.84 -1.17 -10.53
C TRP A 117 -7.59 -0.96 -11.85
N SER A 118 -8.47 -1.89 -12.19
CA SER A 118 -9.51 -1.67 -13.18
C SER A 118 -10.44 -0.53 -12.73
N LYS A 119 -10.99 0.24 -13.68
CA LYS A 119 -11.88 1.38 -13.36
C LYS A 119 -13.14 0.97 -12.59
N ASP A 120 -13.59 -0.26 -12.75
CA ASP A 120 -14.77 -0.82 -12.08
C ASP A 120 -14.43 -1.60 -10.81
N SER A 121 -13.17 -1.55 -10.34
CA SER A 121 -12.73 -2.13 -9.06
C SER A 121 -12.86 -3.65 -8.95
N LYS A 122 -12.83 -4.35 -10.11
CA LYS A 122 -12.93 -5.81 -10.22
C LYS A 122 -11.63 -6.46 -10.68
#